data_AF-A0A174R4C5-F1
#
_entry.id   AF-A0A174R4C5-F1
#
_cell.length_a   1.000
_cell.length_b   1.000
_cell.length_c   1.000
_cell.angle_alpha   90.00
_cell.angle_beta   90.00
_cell.angle_gamma   90.00
#
_symmetry.space_group_name_H-M   'P 1'
#
loop_
_entity.id
_entity.type
_entity.pdbx_description
1 polymer ?
#
loop_
_entity_poly.entity_id
_entity_poly.type
_entity_poly.pdbx_seq_one_letter_code
_entity_poly.pdbx_strand_id
1 'polypeptide(L)'
;MDLKGTKTEQNVKAALMGESVARNKYTYYADQARKEGNQEIAALFDRMAGNESVHARIWFTTLNGAIKGNLENLKDAAAGEFGEWSDMYPQFAAVAREEGFEQLAVMFEKVAEIEKNHEKQFMEAMVRLMKSGKESPAAGQKEQSVKPAQPVKKKHGYRCMFCGAIYEDRLDVCPVCQAIGSFEDCEILA
;
A
#
# COMPACT_ATOMS: atom_id res chain seq x y z
N MET A 1 -19.84 -16.54 -13.76
CA MET A 1 -20.02 -15.65 -14.93
C MET A 1 -18.65 -15.44 -15.54
N ASP A 2 -18.49 -15.67 -16.84
CA ASP A 2 -17.21 -15.41 -17.52
C ASP A 2 -17.26 -14.01 -18.15
N LEU A 3 -16.46 -13.09 -17.63
CA LEU A 3 -16.37 -11.72 -18.11
C LEU A 3 -15.15 -11.51 -19.02
N LYS A 4 -14.22 -12.47 -19.09
CA LYS A 4 -12.89 -12.25 -19.63
C LYS A 4 -12.94 -11.85 -21.12
N GLY A 5 -12.29 -10.74 -21.45
CA GLY A 5 -12.22 -10.20 -22.81
C GLY A 5 -13.47 -9.46 -23.28
N THR A 6 -14.51 -9.36 -22.44
CA THR A 6 -15.73 -8.64 -22.81
C THR A 6 -15.60 -7.14 -22.56
N LYS A 7 -16.42 -6.34 -23.25
CA LYS A 7 -16.60 -4.91 -22.92
C LYS A 7 -17.13 -4.72 -21.50
N THR A 8 -17.89 -5.67 -20.98
CA THR A 8 -18.38 -5.63 -19.59
C THR A 8 -17.24 -5.70 -18.60
N GLU A 9 -16.22 -6.55 -18.81
CA GLU A 9 -15.03 -6.57 -17.95
C GLU A 9 -14.32 -5.20 -17.94
N GLN A 10 -14.18 -4.57 -19.10
CA GLN A 10 -13.59 -3.23 -19.20
C GLN A 10 -14.41 -2.20 -18.43
N ASN A 11 -15.73 -2.24 -18.54
CA ASN A 11 -16.64 -1.37 -17.79
C ASN A 11 -16.53 -1.60 -16.27
N VAL A 12 -16.42 -2.86 -15.83
CA VAL A 12 -16.27 -3.19 -14.39
C VAL A 12 -14.90 -2.73 -13.86
N LYS A 13 -13.83 -2.85 -14.64
CA LYS A 13 -12.50 -2.29 -14.30
C LYS A 13 -12.57 -0.77 -14.19
N ALA A 14 -13.20 -0.11 -15.17
CA ALA A 14 -13.38 1.34 -15.16
C ALA A 14 -14.22 1.81 -13.96
N ALA A 15 -15.28 1.06 -13.60
CA ALA A 15 -16.08 1.33 -12.41
C ALA A 15 -15.22 1.20 -11.13
N LEU A 16 -14.48 0.09 -10.98
CA LEU A 16 -13.57 -0.09 -9.83
C LEU A 16 -12.57 1.06 -9.69
N MET A 17 -11.94 1.49 -10.79
CA MET A 17 -11.02 2.64 -10.81
C MET A 17 -11.76 3.93 -10.42
N GLY A 18 -12.93 4.17 -10.98
CA GLY A 18 -13.76 5.35 -10.69
C GLY A 18 -14.14 5.44 -9.21
N GLU A 19 -14.63 4.36 -8.61
CA GLU A 19 -14.99 4.32 -7.19
C GLU A 19 -13.78 4.50 -6.27
N SER A 20 -12.62 3.94 -6.66
CA SER A 20 -11.37 4.10 -5.90
C SER A 20 -10.90 5.56 -5.89
N VAL A 21 -11.00 6.25 -7.03
CA VAL A 21 -10.69 7.67 -7.13
C VAL A 21 -11.73 8.52 -6.37
N ALA A 22 -13.02 8.19 -6.48
CA ALA A 22 -14.10 8.91 -5.80
C ALA A 22 -13.96 8.86 -4.28
N ARG A 23 -13.70 7.67 -3.72
CA ARG A 23 -13.41 7.48 -2.29
C ARG A 23 -12.30 8.43 -1.80
N ASN A 24 -11.15 8.42 -2.47
CA ASN A 24 -10.01 9.24 -2.07
C ASN A 24 -10.31 10.74 -2.20
N LYS A 25 -10.94 11.18 -3.30
CA LYS A 25 -11.37 12.57 -3.48
C LYS A 25 -12.26 13.03 -2.33
N TYR A 26 -13.26 12.23 -1.97
CA TYR A 26 -14.20 12.59 -0.92
C TYR A 26 -13.52 12.66 0.45
N THR A 27 -12.54 11.81 0.75
CA THR A 27 -11.75 11.98 1.99
C THR A 27 -10.97 13.29 2.00
N TYR A 28 -10.40 13.72 0.87
CA TYR A 28 -9.70 15.01 0.79
C TYR A 28 -10.65 16.20 0.92
N TYR A 29 -11.86 16.09 0.35
CA TYR A 29 -12.89 17.12 0.46
C TYR A 29 -13.47 17.21 1.86
N ALA A 30 -13.58 16.08 2.57
CA ALA A 30 -13.94 16.07 3.97
C ALA A 30 -12.91 16.84 4.81
N ASP A 31 -11.60 16.61 4.59
CA ASP A 31 -10.53 17.35 5.27
C ASP A 31 -10.61 18.85 5.00
N GLN A 32 -10.87 19.24 3.75
CA GLN A 32 -11.04 20.65 3.38
C GLN A 32 -12.27 21.26 4.06
N ALA A 33 -13.42 20.57 4.07
CA ALA A 33 -14.62 21.03 4.74
C ALA A 33 -14.41 21.21 6.26
N ARG A 34 -13.61 20.32 6.90
CA ARG A 34 -13.23 20.50 8.31
C ARG A 34 -12.37 21.74 8.52
N LYS A 35 -11.41 22.03 7.63
CA LYS A 35 -10.58 23.25 7.67
C LYS A 35 -11.42 24.53 7.52
N GLU A 36 -12.50 24.45 6.75
CA GLU A 36 -13.46 25.54 6.59
C GLU A 36 -14.49 25.64 7.73
N GLY A 37 -14.42 24.76 8.72
CA GLY A 37 -15.33 24.73 9.86
C GLY A 37 -16.70 24.10 9.57
N ASN A 38 -16.90 23.50 8.39
CA ASN A 38 -18.17 22.90 7.99
C ASN A 38 -18.20 21.39 8.28
N GLN A 39 -18.55 21.04 9.52
CA GLN A 39 -18.60 19.64 9.98
C GLN A 39 -19.71 18.82 9.31
N GLU A 40 -20.82 19.45 8.92
CA GLU A 40 -21.92 18.76 8.23
C GLU A 40 -21.50 18.30 6.83
N ILE A 41 -20.85 19.19 6.06
CA ILE A 41 -20.32 18.84 4.74
C ILE A 41 -19.19 17.82 4.86
N ALA A 42 -18.31 17.95 5.86
CA ALA A 42 -17.28 16.95 6.11
C ALA A 42 -17.88 15.55 6.36
N ALA A 43 -18.87 15.45 7.24
CA ALA A 43 -19.56 14.20 7.54
C ALA A 43 -20.32 13.62 6.32
N LEU A 44 -20.84 14.49 5.45
CA LEU A 44 -21.43 14.05 4.19
C LEU A 44 -20.37 13.39 3.28
N PHE A 45 -19.24 14.05 3.08
CA PHE A 45 -18.15 13.50 2.27
C PHE A 45 -17.59 12.20 2.84
N ASP A 46 -17.37 12.12 4.16
CA ASP A 46 -16.90 10.89 4.82
C ASP A 46 -17.87 9.72 4.60
N ARG A 47 -19.18 9.97 4.72
CA ARG A 47 -20.21 8.96 4.47
C ARG A 47 -20.18 8.49 3.02
N MET A 48 -20.06 9.41 2.06
CA MET A 48 -19.99 9.05 0.65
C MET A 48 -18.70 8.29 0.33
N ALA A 49 -17.56 8.66 0.89
CA ALA A 49 -16.32 7.89 0.76
C ALA A 49 -16.49 6.45 1.28
N GLY A 50 -17.21 6.28 2.38
CA GLY A 50 -17.60 4.96 2.90
C GLY A 50 -18.46 4.16 1.90
N ASN A 51 -19.43 4.81 1.25
CA ASN A 51 -20.26 4.18 0.21
C ASN A 51 -19.43 3.75 -1.00
N GLU A 52 -18.56 4.62 -1.52
CA GLU A 52 -17.72 4.29 -2.68
C GLU A 52 -16.72 3.17 -2.36
N SER A 53 -16.27 3.05 -1.10
CA SER A 53 -15.50 1.89 -0.66
C SER A 53 -16.28 0.57 -0.77
N VAL A 54 -17.60 0.59 -0.53
CA VAL A 54 -18.47 -0.59 -0.68
C VAL A 54 -18.71 -0.88 -2.17
N HIS A 55 -18.94 0.14 -2.99
CA HIS A 55 -19.06 -0.01 -4.45
C HIS A 55 -17.80 -0.60 -5.06
N ALA A 56 -16.62 -0.06 -4.72
CA ALA A 56 -15.33 -0.60 -5.12
C ALA A 56 -15.17 -2.07 -4.72
N ARG A 57 -15.62 -2.47 -3.51
CA ARG A 57 -15.58 -3.87 -3.08
C ARG A 57 -16.45 -4.78 -3.96
N ILE A 58 -17.62 -4.31 -4.40
CA ILE A 58 -18.50 -5.06 -5.31
C ILE A 58 -17.79 -5.31 -6.64
N TRP A 59 -17.19 -4.27 -7.23
CA TRP A 59 -16.48 -4.39 -8.51
C TRP A 59 -15.21 -5.23 -8.39
N PHE A 60 -14.43 -5.05 -7.33
CA PHE A 60 -13.24 -5.84 -7.04
C PHE A 60 -13.58 -7.33 -6.93
N THR A 61 -14.61 -7.67 -6.15
CA THR A 61 -14.99 -9.09 -5.96
C THR A 61 -15.64 -9.71 -7.21
N THR A 62 -16.26 -8.89 -8.05
CA THR A 62 -16.76 -9.31 -9.37
C THR A 62 -15.62 -9.70 -10.31
N LEU A 63 -14.49 -8.98 -10.28
CA LEU A 63 -13.32 -9.24 -11.12
C LEU A 63 -12.43 -10.35 -10.58
N ASN A 64 -12.20 -10.37 -9.26
CA ASN A 64 -11.14 -11.15 -8.63
C ASN A 64 -11.66 -12.32 -7.78
N GLY A 65 -12.98 -12.45 -7.65
CA GLY A 65 -13.62 -13.40 -6.74
C GLY A 65 -13.67 -12.90 -5.29
N ALA A 66 -13.99 -13.80 -4.35
CA ALA A 66 -14.06 -13.45 -2.94
C ALA A 66 -12.69 -13.01 -2.39
N ILE A 67 -12.72 -12.08 -1.43
CA ILE A 67 -11.54 -11.74 -0.62
C ILE A 67 -11.05 -13.02 0.06
N LYS A 68 -9.75 -13.30 -0.03
CA LYS A 68 -9.15 -14.56 0.43
C LYS A 68 -8.74 -14.46 1.91
N GLY A 69 -8.05 -15.49 2.40
CA GLY A 69 -7.45 -15.49 3.73
C GLY A 69 -6.25 -14.54 3.82
N ASN A 70 -5.83 -14.24 5.06
CA ASN A 70 -4.73 -13.31 5.32
C ASN A 70 -3.44 -13.71 4.59
N LEU A 71 -3.15 -15.00 4.50
CA LEU A 71 -1.93 -15.47 3.83
C LEU A 71 -1.95 -15.16 2.34
N GLU A 72 -3.04 -15.48 1.66
CA GLU A 72 -3.19 -15.20 0.24
C GLU A 72 -3.26 -13.70 -0.05
N ASN A 73 -3.95 -12.92 0.79
CA ASN A 73 -4.04 -11.47 0.63
C ASN A 73 -2.68 -10.79 0.85
N LEU A 74 -1.87 -11.25 1.83
CA LEU A 74 -0.51 -10.75 2.06
C LEU A 74 0.41 -11.05 0.88
N LYS A 75 0.28 -12.25 0.29
CA LYS A 75 1.05 -12.64 -0.90
C LYS A 75 0.66 -11.80 -2.11
N ASP A 76 -0.64 -11.56 -2.30
CA ASP A 76 -1.18 -10.72 -3.37
C ASP A 76 -0.68 -9.28 -3.25
N ALA A 77 -0.76 -8.70 -2.04
CA ALA A 77 -0.25 -7.37 -1.74
C ALA A 77 1.26 -7.26 -2.01
N ALA A 78 2.08 -8.17 -1.47
CA ALA A 78 3.53 -8.15 -1.72
C ALA A 78 3.89 -8.26 -3.20
N ALA A 79 3.15 -9.07 -3.97
CA ALA A 79 3.36 -9.18 -5.42
C ALA A 79 2.98 -7.88 -6.17
N GLY A 80 1.92 -7.19 -5.72
CA GLY A 80 1.55 -5.87 -6.22
C GLY A 80 2.66 -4.85 -5.98
N GLU A 81 3.08 -4.69 -4.72
CA GLU A 81 4.16 -3.79 -4.32
C GLU A 81 5.45 -4.05 -5.11
N PHE A 82 5.83 -5.33 -5.27
CA PHE A 82 6.97 -5.73 -6.10
C PHE A 82 6.86 -5.23 -7.54
N GLY A 83 5.71 -5.41 -8.19
CA GLY A 83 5.49 -4.89 -9.53
C GLY A 83 5.59 -3.37 -9.61
N GLU A 84 5.13 -2.67 -8.57
CA GLU A 84 5.19 -1.22 -8.50
C GLU A 84 6.63 -0.70 -8.41
N TRP A 85 7.39 -1.14 -7.41
CA TRP A 85 8.73 -0.60 -7.18
C TRP A 85 9.80 -1.15 -8.13
N SER A 86 9.65 -2.38 -8.62
CA SER A 86 10.68 -3.02 -9.46
C SER A 86 10.53 -2.73 -10.95
N ASP A 87 9.33 -2.33 -11.39
CA ASP A 87 9.04 -2.13 -12.82
C ASP A 87 8.25 -0.85 -13.09
N MET A 88 7.03 -0.71 -12.56
CA MET A 88 6.11 0.38 -12.93
C MET A 88 6.68 1.78 -12.65
N TYR A 89 7.04 2.07 -11.40
CA TYR A 89 7.55 3.39 -11.02
C TYR A 89 8.90 3.73 -11.65
N PRO A 90 9.88 2.80 -11.76
CA PRO A 90 11.09 3.03 -12.53
C PRO A 90 10.82 3.42 -14.00
N GLN A 91 9.88 2.74 -14.66
CA GLN A 91 9.50 3.09 -16.03
C GLN A 91 8.86 4.47 -16.10
N PHE A 92 7.95 4.80 -15.17
CA PHE A 92 7.32 6.12 -15.12
C PHE A 92 8.34 7.23 -14.87
N ALA A 93 9.33 7.00 -14.00
CA ALA A 93 10.41 7.95 -13.75
C ALA A 93 11.26 8.19 -15.01
N ALA A 94 11.59 7.13 -15.74
CA ALA A 94 12.33 7.23 -17.00
C ALA A 94 11.57 8.07 -18.04
N VAL A 95 10.30 7.76 -18.29
CA VAL A 95 9.45 8.51 -19.23
C VAL A 95 9.30 9.97 -18.79
N ALA A 96 9.04 10.23 -17.50
CA ALA A 96 8.92 11.59 -16.99
C ALA A 96 10.20 12.39 -17.21
N ARG A 97 11.38 11.77 -17.06
CA ARG A 97 12.68 12.41 -17.31
C ARG A 97 12.90 12.67 -18.80
N GLU A 98 12.55 11.72 -19.66
CA GLU A 98 12.61 11.88 -21.13
C GLU A 98 11.74 13.05 -21.62
N GLU A 99 10.57 13.23 -21.01
CA GLU A 99 9.64 14.33 -21.32
C GLU A 99 9.97 15.65 -20.60
N GLY A 100 11.00 15.70 -19.76
CA GLY A 100 11.47 16.91 -19.07
C GLY A 100 10.75 17.23 -17.75
N PHE A 101 9.98 16.30 -17.20
CA PHE A 101 9.29 16.40 -15.91
C PHE A 101 10.11 15.84 -14.74
N GLU A 102 11.31 16.39 -14.51
CA GLU A 102 12.25 15.86 -13.51
C GLU A 102 11.65 15.78 -12.08
N GLN A 103 10.80 16.73 -11.70
CA GLN A 103 10.16 16.71 -10.38
C GLN A 103 9.23 15.49 -10.21
N LEU A 104 8.54 15.08 -11.28
CA LEU A 104 7.71 13.87 -11.26
C LEU A 104 8.58 12.62 -11.29
N ALA A 105 9.67 12.60 -12.05
CA ALA A 105 10.61 11.49 -12.06
C ALA A 105 11.16 11.20 -10.65
N VAL A 106 11.63 12.24 -9.96
CA VAL A 106 12.10 12.13 -8.57
C VAL A 106 10.98 11.69 -7.62
N MET A 107 9.74 12.12 -7.85
CA MET A 107 8.61 11.68 -7.02
C MET A 107 8.31 10.19 -7.24
N PHE A 108 8.31 9.70 -8.49
CA PHE A 108 8.13 8.28 -8.77
C PHE A 108 9.23 7.42 -8.15
N GLU A 109 10.49 7.87 -8.20
CA GLU A 109 11.62 7.19 -7.54
C GLU A 109 11.46 7.14 -6.02
N LYS A 110 10.98 8.24 -5.41
CA LYS A 110 10.71 8.29 -3.96
C LYS A 110 9.56 7.35 -3.57
N VAL A 111 8.50 7.28 -4.38
CA VAL A 111 7.36 6.39 -4.13
C VAL A 111 7.79 4.92 -4.32
N ALA A 112 8.61 4.61 -5.33
CA ALA A 112 9.17 3.26 -5.51
C ALA A 112 9.92 2.76 -4.26
N GLU A 113 10.73 3.61 -3.61
CA GLU A 113 11.44 3.20 -2.38
C GLU A 113 10.48 2.95 -1.20
N ILE A 114 9.34 3.64 -1.17
CA ILE A 114 8.27 3.40 -0.19
C ILE A 114 7.58 2.06 -0.45
N GLU A 115 7.17 1.78 -1.69
CA GLU A 115 6.50 0.53 -2.04
C GLU A 115 7.40 -0.70 -1.80
N LYS A 116 8.71 -0.55 -2.01
CA LYS A 116 9.70 -1.57 -1.60
C LYS A 116 9.68 -1.86 -0.10
N ASN A 117 9.42 -0.84 0.72
CA ASN A 117 9.22 -1.04 2.14
C ASN A 117 7.86 -1.71 2.45
N HIS A 118 6.80 -1.37 1.73
CA HIS A 118 5.50 -2.03 1.88
C HIS A 118 5.60 -3.54 1.58
N GLU A 119 6.27 -3.93 0.48
CA GLU A 119 6.54 -5.33 0.17
C GLU A 119 7.22 -6.04 1.35
N LYS A 120 8.30 -5.43 1.88
CA LYS A 120 9.03 -5.97 3.03
C LYS A 120 8.10 -6.18 4.23
N GLN A 121 7.25 -5.21 4.55
CA GLN A 121 6.32 -5.30 5.69
C GLN A 121 5.29 -6.44 5.50
N PHE A 122 4.75 -6.60 4.28
CA PHE A 122 3.83 -7.71 3.99
C PHE A 122 4.54 -9.07 4.08
N MET A 123 5.77 -9.17 3.59
CA MET A 123 6.59 -10.38 3.68
C MET A 123 6.92 -10.74 5.15
N GLU A 124 7.27 -9.76 5.97
CA GLU A 124 7.49 -9.97 7.41
C GLU A 124 6.21 -10.39 8.14
N ALA A 125 5.06 -9.75 7.82
CA ALA A 125 3.76 -10.13 8.37
C ALA A 125 3.40 -11.58 8.00
N MET A 126 3.66 -11.99 6.76
CA MET A 126 3.46 -13.35 6.28
C MET A 126 4.34 -14.36 7.05
N VAL A 127 5.63 -14.05 7.26
CA VAL A 127 6.52 -14.91 8.05
C VAL A 127 6.03 -15.03 9.50
N ARG A 128 5.57 -13.94 10.12
CA ARG A 128 5.00 -13.98 11.48
C ARG A 128 3.76 -14.86 11.53
N LEU A 129 2.83 -14.69 10.59
CA LEU A 129 1.60 -15.47 10.50
C LEU A 129 1.87 -16.98 10.35
N MET A 130 2.86 -17.35 9.52
CA MET A 130 3.26 -18.75 9.33
C MET A 130 3.92 -19.35 10.57
N LYS A 131 4.62 -18.55 11.39
CA LYS A 131 5.22 -19.00 12.65
C LYS A 131 4.17 -19.19 13.73
N SER A 132 3.23 -18.26 13.89
CA SER A 132 2.13 -18.39 14.87
C SER A 132 1.19 -19.55 14.53
N GLY A 133 1.02 -19.87 13.24
CA GLY A 133 0.25 -21.05 12.80
C GLY A 133 0.90 -22.40 13.11
N LYS A 134 2.17 -22.43 13.55
CA LYS A 134 2.89 -23.65 13.96
C LYS A 134 2.86 -23.92 15.47
N GLU A 135 2.21 -23.08 16.27
CA GLU A 135 2.03 -23.28 17.72
C GLU A 135 0.78 -24.12 18.07
N SER A 136 0.59 -25.23 17.36
CA SER A 136 -0.25 -26.34 17.81
C SER A 136 0.56 -27.63 17.72
N PRO A 137 0.57 -28.50 18.74
CA PRO A 137 1.51 -29.61 18.80
C PRO A 137 1.04 -30.73 17.88
N ALA A 138 1.58 -30.78 16.66
CA ALA A 138 1.56 -31.97 15.83
C ALA A 138 2.98 -32.52 15.77
N ALA A 139 3.15 -33.67 16.43
CA ALA A 139 4.39 -34.40 16.55
C ALA A 139 5.03 -34.73 15.19
N GLY A 140 6.36 -34.55 15.13
CA GLY A 140 7.25 -35.38 14.33
C GLY A 140 7.27 -35.13 12.83
N GLN A 141 7.93 -34.06 12.39
CA GLN A 141 8.57 -34.05 11.06
C GLN A 141 9.97 -33.42 11.17
N LYS A 142 10.97 -34.15 10.66
CA LYS A 142 12.39 -33.79 10.72
C LYS A 142 12.61 -32.44 10.02
N GLU A 143 13.15 -31.48 10.77
CA GLU A 143 13.61 -30.19 10.24
C GLU A 143 14.71 -30.43 9.19
N GLN A 144 14.43 -30.03 7.95
CA GLN A 144 15.49 -29.76 6.99
C GLN A 144 16.13 -28.42 7.38
N SER A 145 17.42 -28.48 7.69
CA SER A 145 18.27 -27.36 8.08
C SER A 145 18.42 -26.36 6.93
N VAL A 146 17.48 -25.41 6.85
CA VAL A 146 17.70 -24.17 6.11
C VAL A 146 18.76 -23.39 6.88
N LYS A 147 19.91 -23.13 6.24
CA LYS A 147 20.97 -22.32 6.83
C LYS A 147 20.37 -20.98 7.27
N PRO A 148 20.59 -20.53 8.53
CA PRO A 148 20.06 -19.26 8.98
C PRO A 148 20.57 -18.15 8.06
N ALA A 149 19.63 -17.35 7.53
CA ALA A 149 19.98 -16.08 6.91
C ALA A 149 20.84 -15.30 7.89
N GLN A 150 21.92 -14.68 7.40
CA GLN A 150 22.79 -13.87 8.26
C GLN A 150 21.94 -12.84 9.01
N PRO A 151 22.20 -12.60 10.30
CA PRO A 151 21.44 -11.63 11.07
C PRO A 151 21.60 -10.27 10.41
N VAL A 152 20.51 -9.77 9.81
CA VAL A 152 20.49 -8.44 9.24
C VAL A 152 20.57 -7.46 10.40
N LYS A 153 21.60 -6.61 10.41
CA LYS A 153 21.73 -5.58 11.43
C LYS A 153 20.55 -4.63 11.30
N LYS A 154 19.86 -4.41 12.40
CA LYS A 154 18.76 -3.44 12.49
C LYS A 154 19.25 -2.22 13.26
N LYS A 155 18.81 -1.04 12.84
CA LYS A 155 18.96 0.21 13.59
C LYS A 155 17.60 0.89 13.75
N HIS A 156 17.54 1.84 14.66
CA HIS A 156 16.37 2.68 14.86
C HIS A 156 16.18 3.64 13.67
N GLY A 157 14.94 3.97 13.36
CA GLY A 157 14.58 4.98 12.37
C GLY A 157 13.13 5.45 12.55
N TYR A 158 12.69 6.32 11.67
CA TYR A 158 11.39 6.98 11.74
C TYR A 158 10.59 6.80 10.46
N ARG A 159 9.33 6.38 10.57
CA ARG A 159 8.40 6.23 9.45
C ARG A 159 7.36 7.35 9.46
N CYS A 160 7.16 8.01 8.33
CA CYS A 160 6.07 8.95 8.15
C CYS A 160 4.73 8.21 8.17
N MET A 161 3.83 8.60 9.08
CA MET A 161 2.55 7.93 9.28
C MET A 161 1.54 8.15 8.14
N PHE A 162 1.80 9.09 7.23
CA PHE A 162 0.91 9.41 6.11
C PHE A 162 1.28 8.74 4.79
N CYS A 163 2.59 8.67 4.50
CA CYS A 163 3.06 8.14 3.21
C CYS A 163 4.03 6.97 3.34
N GLY A 164 4.37 6.54 4.55
CA GLY A 164 5.26 5.38 4.73
C GLY A 164 6.75 5.64 4.51
N ALA A 165 7.16 6.84 4.07
CA ALA A 165 8.58 7.18 3.89
C ALA A 165 9.39 7.03 5.19
N ILE A 166 10.60 6.49 5.08
CA ILE A 166 11.45 6.12 6.22
C ILE A 166 12.76 6.91 6.21
N TYR A 167 13.19 7.36 7.39
CA TYR A 167 14.40 8.15 7.60
C TYR A 167 15.18 7.65 8.82
N GLU A 168 16.50 7.89 8.84
CA GLU A 168 17.33 7.57 10.02
C GLU A 168 17.05 8.54 11.17
N ASP A 169 16.94 9.83 10.85
CA ASP A 169 16.65 10.89 11.82
C ASP A 169 15.18 11.30 11.76
N ARG A 170 14.65 11.77 12.90
CA ARG A 170 13.29 12.30 12.97
C ARG A 170 13.26 13.67 12.32
N LEU A 171 12.45 13.81 11.27
CA LEU A 171 12.26 15.08 10.57
C LEU A 171 11.04 15.85 11.10
N ASP A 172 11.05 17.17 10.95
CA ASP A 172 9.88 18.01 11.25
C ASP A 172 8.82 17.95 10.15
N VAL A 173 9.26 17.83 8.89
CA VAL A 173 8.38 17.79 7.71
C VAL A 173 8.83 16.66 6.80
N CYS A 174 7.90 15.81 6.36
CA CYS A 174 8.18 14.73 5.43
C CYS A 174 8.51 15.27 4.02
N PRO A 175 9.72 15.01 3.47
CA PRO A 175 10.10 15.45 2.12
C PRO A 175 9.27 14.84 0.97
N VAL A 176 8.45 13.82 1.24
CA VAL A 176 7.59 13.15 0.24
C VAL A 176 6.20 13.78 0.26
N CYS A 177 5.48 13.67 1.38
CA CYS A 177 4.07 14.11 1.48
C CYS A 177 3.86 15.46 2.16
N GLN A 178 4.92 16.12 2.64
CA GLN A 178 4.88 17.41 3.33
C GLN A 178 4.10 17.41 4.66
N ALA A 179 3.79 16.24 5.22
CA ALA A 179 3.18 16.13 6.54
C ALA A 179 4.14 16.61 7.64
N ILE A 180 3.60 17.38 8.60
CA ILE A 180 4.35 17.99 9.70
C ILE A 180 4.26 17.09 10.94
N GLY A 181 5.40 16.81 11.60
CA GLY A 181 5.50 16.19 12.92
C GLY A 181 5.02 14.75 13.04
N SER A 182 4.68 14.09 11.93
CA SER A 182 3.87 12.87 11.90
C SER A 182 4.71 11.64 11.60
N PHE A 183 5.62 11.32 12.52
CA PHE A 183 6.55 10.20 12.43
C PHE A 183 6.41 9.27 13.63
N GLU A 184 6.44 7.96 13.36
CA GLU A 184 6.48 6.91 14.37
C GLU A 184 7.83 6.17 14.34
N ASP A 185 8.20 5.58 15.47
CA ASP A 185 9.43 4.79 15.60
C ASP A 185 9.33 3.49 14.79
N CYS A 186 10.40 3.12 14.09
CA CYS A 186 10.49 1.87 13.34
C CYS A 186 11.90 1.26 13.37
N GLU A 187 12.03 0.03 12.89
CA GLU A 187 13.32 -0.63 12.67
C GLU A 187 13.70 -0.60 11.19
N ILE A 188 14.89 -0.09 10.89
CA ILE A 188 15.44 -0.04 9.53
C ILE A 188 16.67 -0.93 9.43
N LEU A 189 17.00 -1.36 8.22
CA LEU A 189 18.23 -2.13 8.01
C LEU A 189 19.43 -1.17 8.15
N ALA A 190 20.45 -1.61 8.88
CA ALA A 190 21.66 -0.83 9.11
C ALA A 190 22.65 -0.95 7.94
#